data_AF-A0A4Q2LMF7-F1
#
_entry.id   AF-A0A4Q2LMF7-F1
#
_cell.length_a   1.000
_cell.length_b   1.000
_cell.length_c   1.000
_cell.angle_alpha   90.00
_cell.angle_beta   90.00
_cell.angle_gamma   90.00
#
_symmetry.space_group_name_H-M   'P 1'
#
loop_
_entity.id
_entity.type
_entity.pdbx_description
1 polymer ?
#
loop_
_entity_poly.entity_id
_entity_poly.type
_entity_poly.pdbx_seq_one_letter_code
_entity_poly.pdbx_strand_id
1 'polypeptide(L)'
;MKYIYFILFSIIEYFSIFLLGVYLFRIKLNLARVKKILLSSLLLSSFSLILTIFDLTSIAPFLQILIYTLLLKASLEREWSHATLVSITSYVFYGLIQISLIKILTFAQIVSVSDIAAFTFKGYLIQLICFFIIVATVFTLKITNEGYSFDLDEPFGLIKKYTKKFILFIIILIFLVSTGAFVLYSVEKYNGYVFNLMFTVLLFSTGTLLYFAYKRDLEENEEGGNIDEKISG
;
A
#
# COMPACT_ATOMS: atom_id res chain seq x y z
N MET A 1 26.27 14.37 2.35
CA MET A 1 26.09 12.89 2.35
C MET A 1 24.74 12.46 2.92
N LYS A 2 24.32 12.92 4.11
CA LYS A 2 23.03 12.54 4.73
C LYS A 2 21.81 12.72 3.81
N TYR A 3 21.73 13.83 3.08
CA TYR A 3 20.66 14.11 2.11
C TYR A 3 20.67 13.18 0.89
N ILE A 4 21.86 12.81 0.40
CA ILE A 4 21.99 11.90 -0.75
C ILE A 4 21.49 10.52 -0.37
N TYR A 5 21.88 10.00 0.81
CA TYR A 5 21.35 8.74 1.31
C TYR A 5 19.84 8.80 1.51
N PHE A 6 19.34 9.89 2.10
CA PHE A 6 17.89 10.09 2.26
C PHE A 6 17.15 9.95 0.93
N ILE A 7 17.62 10.66 -0.11
CA ILE A 7 17.00 10.63 -1.43
C ILE A 7 17.07 9.21 -2.02
N LEU A 8 18.23 8.55 -1.94
CA LEU A 8 18.42 7.21 -2.51
C LEU A 8 17.50 6.16 -1.88
N PHE A 9 17.46 6.09 -0.54
CA PHE A 9 16.60 5.13 0.15
C PHE A 9 15.11 5.48 0.00
N SER A 10 14.76 6.77 -0.03
CA SER A 10 13.38 7.21 -0.30
C SER A 10 12.93 6.88 -1.73
N ILE A 11 13.82 6.93 -2.73
CA ILE A 11 13.49 6.48 -4.10
C ILE A 11 13.10 5.01 -4.08
N ILE A 12 13.87 4.17 -3.38
CA ILE A 12 13.61 2.73 -3.26
C ILE A 12 12.26 2.51 -2.58
N GLU A 13 11.99 3.21 -1.48
CA GLU A 13 10.70 3.17 -0.77
C GLU A 13 9.54 3.54 -1.70
N TYR A 14 9.56 4.73 -2.31
CA TYR A 14 8.45 5.17 -3.17
C TYR A 14 8.28 4.28 -4.40
N PHE A 15 9.37 3.81 -5.00
CA PHE A 15 9.32 2.85 -6.08
C PHE A 15 8.63 1.55 -5.65
N SER A 16 8.88 1.08 -4.43
CA SER A 16 8.18 -0.08 -3.84
C SER A 16 6.67 0.16 -3.76
N ILE A 17 6.26 1.34 -3.30
CA ILE A 17 4.84 1.72 -3.15
C ILE A 17 4.16 1.74 -4.53
N PHE A 18 4.80 2.31 -5.55
CA PHE A 18 4.31 2.27 -6.92
C PHE A 18 4.18 0.83 -7.45
N LEU A 19 5.21 0.00 -7.29
CA LEU A 19 5.17 -1.40 -7.73
C LEU A 19 4.05 -2.16 -7.04
N LEU A 20 3.92 -2.00 -5.73
CA LEU A 20 2.88 -2.62 -4.94
C LEU A 20 1.49 -2.23 -5.46
N GLY A 21 1.22 -0.94 -5.67
CA GLY A 21 -0.05 -0.48 -6.24
C GLY A 21 -0.32 -1.05 -7.63
N VAL A 22 0.66 -0.99 -8.52
CA VAL A 22 0.51 -1.51 -9.89
C VAL A 22 0.20 -3.01 -9.91
N TYR A 23 0.88 -3.81 -9.08
CA TYR A 23 0.65 -5.26 -9.04
C TYR A 23 -0.60 -5.66 -8.27
N LEU A 24 -0.92 -4.98 -7.16
CA LEU A 24 -2.18 -5.18 -6.44
C LEU A 24 -3.38 -4.95 -7.37
N PHE A 25 -3.28 -3.99 -8.28
CA PHE A 25 -4.36 -3.61 -9.19
C PHE A 25 -4.21 -4.18 -10.61
N ARG A 26 -3.30 -5.15 -10.80
CA ARG A 26 -3.04 -5.84 -12.09
C ARG A 26 -2.77 -4.91 -13.27
N ILE A 27 -2.21 -3.73 -13.01
CA ILE A 27 -1.93 -2.74 -14.04
C ILE A 27 -0.74 -3.23 -14.87
N LYS A 28 -0.94 -3.35 -16.20
CA LYS A 28 0.11 -3.79 -17.12
C LYS A 28 1.29 -2.80 -17.11
N LEU A 29 2.47 -3.28 -16.73
CA LEU A 29 3.72 -2.53 -16.82
C LEU A 29 4.39 -2.76 -18.17
N ASN A 30 4.65 -1.67 -18.87
CA ASN A 30 5.61 -1.63 -19.97
C ASN A 30 6.85 -0.84 -19.54
N LEU A 31 7.94 -0.96 -20.30
CA LEU A 31 9.21 -0.29 -19.98
C LEU A 31 9.04 1.24 -19.86
N ALA A 32 8.16 1.84 -20.68
CA ALA A 32 7.88 3.28 -20.62
C ALA A 32 7.24 3.70 -19.29
N ARG A 33 6.24 2.96 -18.80
CA ARG A 33 5.58 3.20 -17.50
C ARG A 33 6.55 2.99 -16.34
N VAL A 34 7.43 1.99 -16.41
CA VAL A 34 8.47 1.78 -15.39
C VAL A 34 9.40 2.99 -15.29
N LYS A 35 9.82 3.57 -16.43
CA LYS A 35 10.61 4.81 -16.44
C LYS A 35 9.85 6.00 -15.82
N LYS A 36 8.55 6.16 -16.14
CA LYS A 36 7.69 7.20 -15.53
C LYS A 36 7.56 7.02 -14.01
N ILE A 37 7.41 5.78 -13.54
CA ILE A 37 7.33 5.45 -12.12
C ILE A 37 8.65 5.75 -11.41
N LEU A 38 9.80 5.41 -12.01
CA LEU A 38 11.11 5.71 -11.44
C LEU A 38 11.32 7.22 -11.30
N LEU A 39 10.96 8.00 -12.33
CA LEU A 39 10.99 9.46 -12.28
C LEU A 39 10.04 10.02 -11.21
N SER A 40 8.83 9.48 -11.11
CA SER A 40 7.87 9.85 -10.07
C SER A 40 8.39 9.56 -8.67
N SER A 41 9.09 8.44 -8.48
CA SER A 41 9.70 8.06 -7.20
C SER A 41 10.82 9.04 -6.82
N LEU A 42 11.60 9.52 -7.80
CA LEU A 42 12.62 10.56 -7.60
C LEU A 42 12.00 11.91 -7.22
N LEU A 43 10.91 12.32 -7.87
CA LEU A 43 10.20 13.56 -7.54
C LEU A 43 9.59 13.49 -6.14
N LEU A 44 8.95 12.38 -5.79
CA LEU A 44 8.34 12.18 -4.49
C LEU A 44 9.40 12.11 -3.37
N SER A 45 10.54 11.49 -3.64
CA SER A 45 11.72 11.50 -2.76
C SER A 45 12.25 12.92 -2.50
N SER A 46 12.35 13.74 -3.55
CA SER A 46 12.75 15.14 -3.44
C SER A 46 11.74 15.96 -2.63
N PHE A 47 10.45 15.75 -2.88
CA PHE A 47 9.38 16.41 -2.13
C PHE A 47 9.39 16.00 -0.64
N SER A 48 9.60 14.71 -0.35
CA SER A 48 9.76 14.18 1.01
C SER A 48 10.93 14.85 1.74
N LEU A 49 12.05 15.08 1.05
CA LEU A 49 13.19 15.77 1.62
C LEU A 49 12.84 17.21 1.99
N ILE A 50 12.14 17.94 1.12
CA ILE A 50 11.68 19.30 1.38
C ILE A 50 10.80 19.33 2.64
N LEU A 51 9.80 18.45 2.72
CA LEU A 51 8.92 18.37 3.89
C LEU A 51 9.69 18.09 5.19
N THR A 52 10.73 17.27 5.12
CA THR A 52 11.59 16.95 6.27
C THR A 52 12.45 18.16 6.69
N ILE A 53 12.99 18.91 5.74
CA ILE A 53 13.82 20.10 6.01
C ILE A 53 13.00 21.23 6.65
N PHE A 54 11.74 21.41 6.22
CA PHE A 54 10.83 22.42 6.75
C PHE A 54 10.06 21.95 8.01
N ASP A 55 10.40 20.79 8.56
CA ASP A 55 9.74 20.17 9.72
C ASP A 55 8.21 20.05 9.58
N LEU A 56 7.73 19.81 8.35
CA LEU A 56 6.32 19.58 8.05
C LEU A 56 5.94 18.10 8.23
N THR A 57 6.65 17.39 9.10
CA THR A 57 6.56 15.94 9.30
C THR A 57 5.16 15.50 9.76
N SER A 58 4.46 16.34 10.53
CA SER A 58 3.11 16.05 11.02
C SER A 58 2.05 16.01 9.90
N ILE A 59 2.21 16.81 8.85
CA ILE A 59 1.29 16.87 7.70
C ILE A 59 1.82 16.13 6.46
N ALA A 60 3.08 15.67 6.52
CA ALA A 60 3.77 15.05 5.41
C ALA A 60 3.02 13.85 4.81
N PRO A 61 2.43 12.92 5.58
CA PRO A 61 1.71 11.77 5.00
C PRO A 61 0.56 12.19 4.08
N PHE A 62 -0.22 13.21 4.46
CA PHE A 62 -1.34 13.71 3.66
C PHE A 62 -0.87 14.33 2.35
N LEU A 63 0.15 15.19 2.42
CA LEU A 63 0.73 15.83 1.24
C LEU A 63 1.41 14.80 0.33
N GLN A 64 2.09 13.81 0.90
CA GLN A 64 2.73 12.73 0.14
C GLN A 64 1.70 11.88 -0.60
N ILE A 65 0.59 11.48 0.04
CA ILE A 65 -0.49 10.75 -0.64
C ILE A 65 -1.09 11.57 -1.77
N LEU A 66 -1.30 12.88 -1.56
CA LEU A 66 -1.83 13.77 -2.59
C LEU A 66 -0.89 13.85 -3.80
N ILE A 67 0.39 14.17 -3.59
CA ILE A 67 1.39 14.22 -4.67
C ILE A 67 1.58 12.85 -5.32
N TYR A 68 1.59 11.78 -4.53
CA TYR A 68 1.66 10.40 -5.04
C TYR A 68 0.49 10.08 -5.98
N THR A 69 -0.72 10.50 -5.63
CA THR A 69 -1.92 10.34 -6.47
C THR A 69 -1.76 11.08 -7.80
N LEU A 70 -1.30 12.34 -7.77
CA LEU A 70 -1.02 13.13 -8.98
C LEU A 70 0.01 12.44 -9.89
N LEU A 71 1.10 11.96 -9.30
CA LEU A 71 2.18 11.29 -10.03
C LEU A 71 1.75 9.93 -10.59
N LEU A 72 0.90 9.20 -9.87
CA LEU A 72 0.34 7.93 -10.32
C LEU A 72 -0.66 8.13 -11.46
N LYS A 73 -1.51 9.15 -11.38
CA LYS A 73 -2.38 9.60 -12.48
C LYS A 73 -1.56 9.96 -13.73
N ALA A 74 -0.49 10.74 -13.58
CA ALA A 74 0.39 11.12 -14.69
C ALA A 74 1.17 9.93 -15.27
N SER A 75 1.57 8.97 -14.43
CA SER A 75 2.38 7.82 -14.85
C SER A 75 1.57 6.72 -15.53
N LEU A 76 0.34 6.47 -15.06
CA LEU A 76 -0.50 5.35 -15.50
C LEU A 76 -1.62 5.76 -16.46
N GLU A 77 -1.89 7.06 -16.60
CA GLU A 77 -2.90 7.62 -17.52
C GLU A 77 -4.33 7.09 -17.29
N ARG A 78 -4.62 6.56 -16.10
CA ARG A 78 -5.95 6.06 -15.68
C ARG A 78 -6.82 7.16 -15.06
N GLU A 79 -8.12 6.98 -14.93
CA GLU A 79 -9.01 7.97 -14.29
C GLU A 79 -8.61 8.39 -12.87
N TRP A 80 -9.09 9.56 -12.43
CA TRP A 80 -8.79 10.11 -11.10
C TRP A 80 -9.25 9.22 -9.96
N SER A 81 -10.45 8.65 -10.09
CA SER A 81 -11.04 7.69 -9.15
C SER A 81 -10.10 6.50 -8.93
N HIS A 82 -9.66 5.89 -10.01
CA HIS A 82 -8.76 4.75 -9.99
C HIS A 82 -7.38 5.12 -9.43
N ALA A 83 -6.79 6.23 -9.86
CA ALA A 83 -5.50 6.69 -9.35
C ALA A 83 -5.52 6.96 -7.84
N THR A 84 -6.61 7.54 -7.33
CA THR A 84 -6.82 7.82 -5.90
C THR A 84 -6.97 6.53 -5.10
N LEU A 85 -7.71 5.56 -5.63
CA LEU A 85 -7.91 4.30 -4.93
C LEU A 85 -6.62 3.47 -4.87
N VAL A 86 -5.88 3.40 -5.98
CA VAL A 86 -4.58 2.72 -6.05
C VAL A 86 -3.59 3.38 -5.10
N SER A 87 -3.51 4.71 -5.08
CA SER A 87 -2.55 5.44 -4.27
C SER A 87 -2.81 5.28 -2.78
N ILE A 88 -4.06 5.41 -2.33
CA ILE A 88 -4.42 5.21 -0.92
C ILE A 88 -4.12 3.77 -0.52
N THR A 89 -4.55 2.79 -1.31
CA THR A 89 -4.41 1.38 -0.97
C THR A 89 -2.94 0.96 -0.87
N SER A 90 -2.10 1.33 -1.85
CA SER A 90 -0.69 0.97 -1.83
C SER A 90 0.09 1.67 -0.72
N TYR A 91 -0.21 2.95 -0.46
CA TYR A 91 0.44 3.71 0.61
C TYR A 91 0.08 3.14 1.99
N VAL A 92 -1.20 2.81 2.21
CA VAL A 92 -1.63 2.19 3.47
C VAL A 92 -1.04 0.80 3.64
N PHE A 93 -1.03 -0.04 2.59
CA PHE A 93 -0.45 -1.38 2.68
C PHE A 93 1.07 -1.34 2.93
N TYR A 94 1.79 -0.42 2.30
CA TYR A 94 3.20 -0.16 2.63
C TYR A 94 3.37 0.24 4.10
N GLY A 95 2.55 1.19 4.57
CA GLY A 95 2.56 1.64 5.96
C GLY A 95 2.31 0.50 6.95
N LEU A 96 1.38 -0.42 6.65
CA LEU A 96 1.13 -1.61 7.45
C LEU A 96 2.34 -2.54 7.51
N ILE A 97 3.02 -2.79 6.37
CA ILE A 97 4.26 -3.59 6.33
C ILE A 97 5.33 -2.93 7.21
N GLN A 98 5.56 -1.63 7.02
CA GLN A 98 6.60 -0.90 7.73
C GLN A 98 6.34 -0.85 9.24
N ILE A 99 5.10 -0.54 9.65
CA ILE A 99 4.70 -0.52 11.07
C ILE A 99 4.86 -1.91 11.69
N SER A 100 4.42 -2.96 10.99
CA SER A 100 4.55 -4.34 11.48
C SER A 100 6.02 -4.72 11.67
N LEU A 101 6.87 -4.39 10.70
CA LEU A 101 8.31 -4.60 10.79
C LEU A 101 8.92 -3.85 11.98
N ILE A 102 8.60 -2.56 12.14
CA ILE A 102 9.06 -1.73 13.27
C ILE A 102 8.66 -2.36 14.60
N LYS A 103 7.41 -2.81 14.73
CA LYS A 103 6.91 -3.44 15.96
C LYS A 103 7.62 -4.75 16.27
N ILE A 104 7.83 -5.61 15.27
CA ILE A 104 8.57 -6.87 15.43
C ILE A 104 10.01 -6.58 15.90
N LEU A 105 10.70 -5.63 15.26
CA LEU A 105 12.06 -5.26 15.62
C LEU A 105 12.15 -4.60 17.00
N THR A 106 11.14 -3.81 17.37
CA THR A 106 11.05 -3.20 18.71
C THR A 106 10.80 -4.24 19.78
N PHE A 107 9.91 -5.20 19.52
CA PHE A 107 9.64 -6.33 20.42
C PHE A 107 10.89 -7.19 20.64
N ALA A 108 11.66 -7.43 19.59
CA ALA A 108 12.95 -8.11 19.65
C ALA A 108 14.09 -7.27 20.26
N GLN A 109 13.81 -6.05 20.73
CA GLN A 109 14.79 -5.10 21.29
C GLN A 109 15.94 -4.71 20.34
N ILE A 110 15.74 -4.86 19.03
CA ILE A 110 16.76 -4.52 18.01
C ILE A 110 16.73 -3.02 17.70
N VAL A 111 15.53 -2.41 17.72
CA VAL A 111 15.31 -1.00 17.33
C VAL A 111 14.41 -0.32 18.37
N SER A 112 14.71 0.93 18.72
CA SER A 112 13.83 1.80 19.50
C SER A 112 13.07 2.77 18.57
N VAL A 113 11.93 3.31 19.02
CA VAL A 113 11.17 4.28 18.20
C VAL A 113 12.00 5.51 17.84
N SER A 114 12.85 5.99 18.76
CA SER A 114 13.77 7.10 18.55
C SER A 114 14.82 6.85 17.46
N ASP A 115 15.14 5.58 17.19
CA ASP A 115 16.11 5.20 16.16
C ASP A 115 15.54 5.32 14.73
N ILE A 116 14.23 5.50 14.58
CA ILE A 116 13.53 5.46 13.27
C ILE A 116 13.32 6.88 12.72
N ALA A 117 13.96 7.89 13.32
CA ALA A 117 13.91 9.26 12.84
C ALA A 117 14.50 9.42 11.43
N ALA A 118 14.14 10.51 10.74
CA ALA A 118 14.73 10.87 9.46
C ALA A 118 16.27 10.99 9.57
N PHE A 119 16.97 10.70 8.48
CA PHE A 119 18.44 10.73 8.39
C PHE A 119 19.20 9.73 9.28
N THR A 120 18.52 8.72 9.82
CA THR A 120 19.15 7.64 10.60
C THR A 120 19.47 6.43 9.73
N PHE A 121 20.56 5.73 10.06
CA PHE A 121 20.93 4.49 9.38
C PHE A 121 19.89 3.38 9.57
N LYS A 122 19.30 3.28 10.77
CA LYS A 122 18.26 2.29 11.09
C LYS A 122 16.99 2.55 10.28
N GLY A 123 16.58 3.81 10.10
CA GLY A 123 15.48 4.17 9.21
C GLY A 123 15.70 3.71 7.77
N TYR A 124 16.89 3.95 7.21
CA TYR A 124 17.25 3.50 5.86
C TYR A 124 17.24 1.97 5.72
N LEU A 125 17.72 1.25 6.75
CA LEU A 125 17.70 -0.20 6.76
C LEU A 125 16.28 -0.77 6.80
N ILE A 126 15.38 -0.13 7.55
CA ILE A 126 13.95 -0.48 7.57
C ILE A 126 13.32 -0.28 6.19
N GLN A 127 13.57 0.86 5.52
CA GLN A 127 13.08 1.12 4.16
C GLN A 127 13.55 0.03 3.17
N LEU A 128 14.81 -0.39 3.28
CA LEU A 128 15.39 -1.43 2.43
C LEU A 128 14.76 -2.81 2.70
N ILE A 129 14.52 -3.18 3.95
CA ILE A 129 13.83 -4.43 4.30
C ILE A 129 12.39 -4.41 3.78
N CYS A 130 11.67 -3.30 3.94
CA CYS A 130 10.33 -3.12 3.39
C CYS A 130 10.30 -3.32 1.86
N PHE A 131 11.28 -2.77 1.14
CA PHE A 131 11.42 -3.00 -0.30
C PHE A 131 11.53 -4.49 -0.62
N PHE A 132 12.38 -5.25 0.07
CA PHE A 132 12.49 -6.69 -0.17
C PHE A 132 11.21 -7.46 0.15
N ILE A 133 10.51 -7.11 1.24
CA ILE A 133 9.20 -7.70 1.58
C ILE A 133 8.19 -7.43 0.46
N ILE A 134 8.18 -6.22 -0.09
CA ILE A 134 7.27 -5.85 -1.18
C ILE A 134 7.64 -6.55 -2.47
N VAL A 135 8.92 -6.64 -2.83
CA VAL A 135 9.36 -7.40 -4.00
C VAL A 135 8.92 -8.86 -3.88
N ALA A 136 9.08 -9.48 -2.71
CA ALA A 136 8.60 -10.84 -2.46
C ALA A 136 7.06 -10.96 -2.57
N THR A 137 6.33 -9.97 -2.04
CA THR A 137 4.86 -9.91 -2.14
C THR A 137 4.41 -9.77 -3.60
N VAL A 138 4.99 -8.83 -4.34
CA VAL A 138 4.73 -8.59 -5.76
C VAL A 138 5.06 -9.83 -6.60
N PHE A 139 6.18 -10.50 -6.33
CA PHE A 139 6.56 -11.73 -7.02
C PHE A 139 5.54 -12.85 -6.78
N THR A 140 5.08 -12.99 -5.53
CA THR A 140 4.03 -13.95 -5.15
C THR A 140 2.71 -13.65 -5.86
N LEU A 141 2.27 -12.39 -5.88
CA LEU A 141 1.07 -11.95 -6.60
C LEU A 141 1.17 -12.23 -8.10
N LYS A 142 2.35 -11.99 -8.70
CA LYS A 142 2.61 -12.25 -10.11
C LYS A 142 2.52 -13.75 -10.46
N ILE A 143 3.09 -14.63 -9.63
CA ILE A 143 3.06 -16.08 -9.87
C ILE A 143 1.65 -16.65 -9.67
N THR A 144 0.99 -16.24 -8.60
CA THR A 144 -0.36 -16.71 -8.27
C THR A 144 -1.42 -16.13 -9.21
N ASN A 145 -1.06 -15.09 -9.99
CA ASN A 145 -1.98 -14.28 -10.78
C ASN A 145 -3.14 -13.76 -9.89
N GLU A 146 -2.81 -13.43 -8.64
CA GLU A 146 -3.72 -12.89 -7.64
C GLU A 146 -3.51 -11.37 -7.54
N GLY A 147 -4.59 -10.63 -7.30
CA GLY A 147 -4.67 -9.17 -7.39
C GLY A 147 -6.09 -8.74 -7.71
N TYR A 148 -6.41 -7.47 -7.46
CA TYR A 148 -7.69 -6.83 -7.75
C TYR A 148 -7.67 -6.26 -9.17
N SER A 149 -8.72 -6.47 -9.94
CA SER A 149 -8.91 -5.79 -11.22
C SER A 149 -9.97 -4.72 -10.99
N PHE A 150 -9.58 -3.46 -10.89
CA PHE A 150 -10.52 -2.35 -11.00
C PHE A 150 -10.50 -1.88 -12.47
N ASP A 151 -10.78 -2.79 -13.41
CA ASP A 151 -10.99 -2.37 -14.79
C ASP A 151 -12.37 -1.71 -14.86
N LEU A 152 -12.37 -0.38 -14.96
CA LEU A 152 -13.58 0.43 -15.19
C LEU A 152 -14.01 0.43 -16.67
N ASP A 153 -13.18 -0.12 -17.59
CA ASP A 153 -13.36 0.13 -19.03
C ASP A 153 -13.40 -1.09 -19.96
N GLU A 154 -13.10 -2.35 -19.59
CA GLU A 154 -13.29 -3.48 -20.54
C GLU A 154 -13.52 -4.87 -19.91
N PRO A 155 -14.27 -5.76 -20.62
CA PRO A 155 -14.77 -7.03 -20.13
C PRO A 155 -13.74 -8.15 -20.35
N PHE A 156 -12.83 -8.36 -19.40
CA PHE A 156 -12.01 -9.58 -19.39
C PHE A 156 -12.70 -10.72 -18.67
N GLY A 157 -13.54 -11.43 -19.44
CA GLY A 157 -13.70 -12.88 -19.45
C GLY A 157 -13.57 -13.66 -18.14
N LEU A 158 -14.73 -14.09 -17.64
CA LEU A 158 -15.04 -15.41 -17.10
C LEU A 158 -14.14 -15.97 -15.97
N ILE A 159 -14.67 -15.86 -14.75
CA ILE A 159 -14.96 -16.96 -13.82
C ILE A 159 -13.86 -18.04 -13.65
N LYS A 160 -13.11 -17.94 -12.55
CA LYS A 160 -12.98 -19.01 -11.53
C LYS A 160 -12.02 -18.60 -10.41
N LYS A 161 -12.33 -19.05 -9.18
CA LYS A 161 -11.48 -19.09 -7.97
C LYS A 161 -11.57 -17.90 -6.98
N TYR A 162 -12.76 -17.32 -6.81
CA TYR A 162 -13.02 -16.25 -5.82
C TYR A 162 -12.97 -16.71 -4.35
N THR A 163 -13.13 -18.02 -4.07
CA THR A 163 -13.13 -18.56 -2.70
C THR A 163 -11.74 -18.65 -2.05
N LYS A 164 -10.67 -18.87 -2.84
CA LYS A 164 -9.29 -18.89 -2.30
C LYS A 164 -8.75 -17.50 -1.99
N LYS A 165 -9.19 -16.51 -2.78
CA LYS A 165 -8.87 -15.08 -2.58
C LYS A 165 -9.46 -14.54 -1.27
N PHE A 166 -10.67 -14.96 -0.93
CA PHE A 166 -11.33 -14.62 0.34
C PHE A 166 -10.63 -15.24 1.56
N ILE A 167 -10.13 -16.48 1.45
CA ILE A 167 -9.46 -17.17 2.57
C ILE A 167 -8.07 -16.58 2.84
N LEU A 168 -7.25 -16.32 1.82
CA LEU A 168 -5.95 -15.66 2.01
C LEU A 168 -6.12 -14.24 2.56
N PHE A 169 -7.17 -13.54 2.12
CA PHE A 169 -7.58 -12.24 2.62
C PHE A 169 -8.03 -12.29 4.10
N ILE A 170 -8.87 -13.26 4.49
CA ILE A 170 -9.24 -13.51 5.88
C ILE A 170 -8.01 -13.85 6.71
N ILE A 171 -7.05 -14.61 6.19
CA ILE A 171 -5.80 -14.93 6.90
C ILE A 171 -4.95 -13.68 7.12
N ILE A 172 -4.83 -12.80 6.13
CA ILE A 172 -4.09 -11.53 6.26
C ILE A 172 -4.83 -10.58 7.21
N LEU A 173 -6.16 -10.49 7.12
CA LEU A 173 -6.99 -9.68 8.00
C LEU A 173 -6.93 -10.20 9.45
N ILE A 174 -7.03 -11.53 9.65
CA ILE A 174 -6.87 -12.17 10.96
C ILE A 174 -5.45 -11.97 11.47
N PHE A 175 -4.42 -12.09 10.64
CA PHE A 175 -3.03 -11.85 11.05
C PHE A 175 -2.84 -10.40 11.49
N LEU A 176 -3.39 -9.43 10.76
CA LEU A 176 -3.32 -8.00 11.07
C LEU A 176 -4.16 -7.62 12.30
N VAL A 177 -5.36 -8.19 12.44
CA VAL A 177 -6.23 -7.99 13.61
C VAL A 177 -5.64 -8.69 14.84
N SER A 178 -5.06 -9.88 14.68
CA SER A 178 -4.42 -10.62 15.78
C SER A 178 -3.14 -9.93 16.25
N THR A 179 -2.33 -9.41 15.32
CA THR A 179 -1.17 -8.58 15.68
C THR A 179 -1.61 -7.25 16.30
N GLY A 180 -2.65 -6.61 15.79
CA GLY A 180 -3.26 -5.42 16.40
C GLY A 180 -3.80 -5.67 17.81
N ALA A 181 -4.55 -6.76 18.01
CA ALA A 181 -5.12 -7.15 19.29
C ALA A 181 -4.04 -7.59 20.29
N PHE A 182 -3.02 -8.33 19.86
CA PHE A 182 -1.85 -8.69 20.68
C PHE A 182 -1.08 -7.43 21.13
N VAL A 183 -0.97 -6.43 20.26
CA VAL A 183 -0.35 -5.15 20.57
C VAL A 183 -1.20 -4.32 21.53
N LEU A 184 -2.53 -4.30 21.36
CA LEU A 184 -3.47 -3.65 22.28
C LEU A 184 -3.49 -4.33 23.66
N TYR A 185 -3.36 -5.65 23.72
CA TYR A 185 -3.23 -6.41 24.97
C TYR A 185 -1.89 -6.13 25.68
N SER A 186 -0.84 -5.80 24.93
CA SER A 186 0.48 -5.44 25.49
C SER A 186 0.58 -3.98 25.97
N VAL A 187 -0.50 -3.20 25.87
CA VAL A 187 -0.57 -1.75 26.14
C VAL A 187 -0.30 -1.37 27.59
N GLU A 188 -0.51 -2.25 28.56
CA GLU A 188 -0.28 -1.90 29.98
C GLU A 188 1.18 -1.52 30.28
N LYS A 189 2.13 -1.79 29.37
CA LYS A 189 3.57 -1.59 29.64
C LYS A 189 4.28 -0.50 28.84
N TYR A 190 3.72 0.01 27.74
CA TYR A 190 4.43 0.98 26.88
C TYR A 190 3.53 2.11 26.36
N ASN A 191 3.84 3.34 26.79
CA ASN A 191 3.27 4.63 26.36
C ASN A 191 3.40 4.85 24.83
N GLY A 192 2.52 4.21 24.05
CA GLY A 192 2.50 4.24 22.58
C GLY A 192 1.12 4.48 21.97
N TYR A 193 0.25 5.20 22.70
CA TYR A 193 -1.18 5.33 22.38
C TYR A 193 -1.44 5.93 20.99
N VAL A 194 -0.71 6.98 20.60
CA VAL A 194 -0.87 7.66 19.30
C VAL A 194 -0.52 6.73 18.13
N PHE A 195 0.57 5.97 18.26
CA PHE A 195 1.00 5.02 17.23
C PHE A 195 0.02 3.86 17.07
N ASN A 196 -0.53 3.34 18.18
CA ASN A 196 -1.52 2.27 18.15
C ASN A 196 -2.87 2.76 17.58
N LEU A 197 -3.25 4.01 17.84
CA LEU A 197 -4.44 4.63 17.27
C LEU A 197 -4.29 4.80 15.75
N MET A 198 -3.13 5.28 15.27
CA MET A 198 -2.85 5.36 13.83
C MET A 198 -2.90 3.99 13.14
N PHE A 199 -2.32 2.95 13.76
CA PHE A 199 -2.39 1.59 13.23
C PHE A 199 -3.83 1.06 13.15
N THR A 200 -4.63 1.32 14.18
CA THR A 200 -6.05 0.92 14.23
C THR A 200 -6.88 1.63 13.17
N VAL A 201 -6.68 2.95 12.99
CA VAL A 201 -7.37 3.73 11.96
C VAL A 201 -7.00 3.25 10.57
N LEU A 202 -5.71 3.00 10.30
CA LEU A 202 -5.25 2.48 9.02
C LEU A 202 -5.81 1.08 8.72
N LEU A 203 -5.90 0.23 9.74
CA LEU A 203 -6.55 -1.08 9.61
C LEU A 203 -8.03 -0.94 9.25
N PHE A 204 -8.74 -0.08 9.97
CA PHE A 204 -10.17 0.11 9.77
C PHE A 204 -10.47 0.71 8.40
N SER A 205 -9.71 1.73 7.98
CA SER A 205 -9.87 2.37 6.66
C SER A 205 -9.57 1.40 5.52
N THR A 206 -8.54 0.55 5.67
CA THR A 206 -8.25 -0.50 4.69
C THR A 206 -9.39 -1.50 4.61
N GLY A 207 -9.90 -1.95 5.76
CA GLY A 207 -11.05 -2.86 5.81
C GLY A 207 -12.29 -2.28 5.14
N THR A 208 -12.58 -0.98 5.33
CA THR A 208 -13.75 -0.32 4.70
C THR A 208 -13.58 -0.15 3.21
N LEU A 209 -12.42 0.32 2.74
CA LEU A 209 -12.15 0.46 1.30
C LEU A 209 -12.24 -0.88 0.58
N LEU A 210 -11.80 -1.96 1.23
CA LEU A 210 -11.88 -3.32 0.69
C LEU A 210 -13.30 -3.88 0.74
N TYR A 211 -14.09 -3.56 1.77
CA TYR A 211 -15.52 -3.89 1.81
C TYR A 211 -16.27 -3.23 0.65
N PHE A 212 -16.00 -1.95 0.37
CA PHE A 212 -16.62 -1.24 -0.75
C PHE A 212 -16.17 -1.78 -2.10
N ALA A 213 -14.88 -2.13 -2.24
CA ALA A 213 -14.38 -2.81 -3.43
C ALA A 213 -15.14 -4.11 -3.69
N TYR A 214 -15.32 -4.93 -2.65
CA TYR A 214 -16.05 -6.19 -2.74
C TYR A 214 -17.54 -6.01 -3.05
N LYS A 215 -18.21 -5.08 -2.36
CA LYS A 215 -19.64 -4.84 -2.58
C LYS A 215 -19.90 -4.39 -4.02
N ARG A 216 -19.03 -3.54 -4.57
CA ARG A 216 -19.14 -3.07 -5.95
C ARG A 216 -18.89 -4.18 -6.96
N ASP A 217 -17.90 -5.05 -6.70
CA ASP A 217 -17.68 -6.25 -7.53
C ASP A 217 -18.91 -7.17 -7.52
N LEU A 218 -19.67 -7.26 -6.42
CA LEU A 218 -20.93 -8.03 -6.38
C LEU A 218 -22.04 -7.39 -7.22
N GLU A 219 -22.22 -6.08 -7.11
CA GLU A 219 -23.26 -5.33 -7.83
C GLU A 219 -23.06 -5.41 -9.36
N GLU A 220 -21.82 -5.27 -9.85
CA GLU A 220 -21.49 -5.42 -11.28
C GLU A 220 -21.78 -6.84 -11.81
N ASN A 221 -21.68 -7.87 -10.96
CA ASN A 221 -22.01 -9.25 -11.33
C ASN A 221 -23.52 -9.52 -11.37
N GLU A 222 -24.30 -8.88 -10.50
CA GLU A 222 -25.78 -8.99 -10.51
C GLU A 222 -26.40 -8.26 -11.71
N GLU A 223 -25.82 -7.12 -12.12
CA GLU A 223 -26.24 -6.40 -13.32
C GLU A 223 -25.87 -7.14 -14.61
N GLY A 224 -24.71 -7.79 -14.67
CA GLY A 224 -24.30 -8.63 -15.80
C GLY A 224 -25.18 -9.88 -15.99
N GLY A 225 -25.65 -10.50 -14.91
CA GLY A 225 -26.53 -11.68 -14.97
C GLY A 225 -27.97 -11.37 -15.44
N ASN A 226 -28.49 -10.19 -15.10
CA ASN A 226 -29.85 -9.77 -15.50
C ASN A 226 -29.97 -9.42 -17.00
N ILE A 227 -28.86 -9.08 -17.66
CA ILE A 227 -28.84 -8.75 -19.09
C ILE A 227 -28.93 -10.03 -19.94
N ASP A 228 -28.26 -11.11 -19.53
CA ASP A 228 -28.32 -12.40 -20.23
C ASP A 228 -29.68 -13.10 -20.09
N GLU A 229 -30.41 -12.89 -18.98
CA GLU A 229 -31.79 -13.40 -18.81
C GLU A 229 -32.83 -12.65 -19.64
N LYS A 230 -32.62 -11.35 -19.94
CA LYS A 230 -33.53 -10.56 -20.79
C LYS A 230 -33.35 -10.77 -22.29
N ILE A 231 -32.21 -11.31 -22.72
CA ILE A 231 -31.95 -11.61 -24.14
C ILE A 231 -32.40 -13.04 -24.50
N SER A 232 -32.69 -13.88 -23.48
CA SER A 232 -33.07 -15.28 -23.64
C SER A 232 -34.56 -15.59 -23.39
N GLY A 233 -35.39 -14.57 -23.12
CA GLY A 233 -36.87 -14.68 -23.01
C GLY A 233 -37.58 -13.92 -24.11
#